data_AF-A0AAD8WJ33-F1
#
_entry.id   AF-A0AAD8WJ33-F1
#
_cell.length_a   1.000
_cell.length_b   1.000
_cell.length_c   1.000
_cell.angle_alpha   90.00
_cell.angle_beta   90.00
_cell.angle_gamma   90.00
#
_symmetry.space_group_name_H-M   'P 1'
#
loop_
_entity.id
_entity.type
_entity.pdbx_description
1 polymer ?
#
loop_
_entity_poly.entity_id
_entity_poly.type
_entity_poly.pdbx_seq_one_letter_code
_entity_poly.pdbx_strand_id
1 'polypeptide(L)'
;MASGEGDGVEGWEAAVRAEVGAGWWDDPDGDDLRARFKAFTGQRRDWPEPKLLFWKDLILRVSRRLRLCSAPAHLVTSVWFARPGGITPLCLPQVLEEMRADGEILLKSELIDPAAGSLYQILWRVNQMAISKRPIAQEDILVFRSLVEERFEDIVRQLSGSHWTSTCVVTISKFNSFFVGREEAHAALCYLSQRGKARYLVVRKEDPLEGVKFPLVSAQAPAVSKLDSDTLHLVWAEERLQQQLDVLDRRWEISRRRALMYFKGGNKKAASRYVRQSKLVSESRNKCTTLLERVEEVISLVSAAESTKQVHEAIQIGIKAMKEHDVSIEDINTHLKEVDDLVAAQREIDAALELVPLQSLAGEEDIEEQFRNLEAELLDKIPDVHVEEPEPVLHATEDSPDETAESLSDNLSKIKLGAI
;
A
#
# COMPACT_ATOMS: atom_id res chain seq x y z
N MET A 1 -25.23 -14.37 -3.78
CA MET A 1 -25.83 -14.13 -2.45
C MET A 1 -25.31 -15.20 -1.51
N ALA A 2 -24.33 -14.85 -0.70
CA ALA A 2 -23.92 -15.59 0.49
C ALA A 2 -23.30 -14.53 1.41
N SER A 3 -23.83 -14.49 2.63
CA SER A 3 -23.79 -13.38 3.57
C SER A 3 -22.40 -13.12 4.13
N GLY A 4 -21.98 -11.85 4.07
CA GLY A 4 -20.84 -11.29 4.81
C GLY A 4 -21.32 -10.47 6.02
N GLU A 5 -22.31 -10.97 6.75
CA GLU A 5 -22.80 -10.38 8.00
C GLU A 5 -22.28 -11.24 9.15
N GLY A 6 -21.09 -10.90 9.67
CA GLY A 6 -20.50 -11.60 10.81
C GLY A 6 -19.37 -10.81 11.46
N ASP A 7 -18.41 -10.30 10.68
CA ASP A 7 -17.22 -9.63 11.24
C ASP A 7 -17.42 -8.16 11.61
N GLY A 8 -18.50 -7.53 11.16
CA GLY A 8 -18.72 -6.10 11.35
C GLY A 8 -19.33 -5.71 12.71
N VAL A 9 -20.05 -6.62 13.38
CA VAL A 9 -20.87 -6.28 14.56
C VAL A 9 -20.05 -6.34 15.86
N GLU A 10 -19.10 -7.28 15.97
CA GLU A 10 -18.32 -7.45 17.20
C GLU A 10 -17.20 -6.41 17.37
N GLY A 11 -16.65 -5.90 16.27
CA GLY A 11 -15.48 -5.02 16.31
C GLY A 11 -15.72 -3.65 16.96
N TRP A 12 -16.83 -2.99 16.64
CA TRP A 12 -17.13 -1.65 17.18
C TRP A 12 -17.68 -1.70 18.60
N GLU A 13 -18.51 -2.69 18.94
CA GLU A 13 -18.97 -2.88 20.32
C GLU A 13 -17.81 -3.13 21.27
N ALA A 14 -16.86 -3.99 20.87
CA ALA A 14 -15.65 -4.23 21.65
C ALA A 14 -14.78 -2.98 21.79
N ALA A 15 -14.62 -2.20 20.71
CA ALA A 15 -13.86 -0.95 20.73
C ALA A 15 -14.50 0.09 21.67
N VAL A 16 -15.83 0.23 21.65
CA VAL A 16 -16.57 1.16 22.51
C VAL A 16 -16.54 0.70 23.96
N ARG A 17 -16.75 -0.60 24.23
CA ARG A 17 -16.68 -1.17 25.58
C ARG A 17 -15.29 -0.99 26.21
N ALA A 18 -14.22 -1.09 25.41
CA ALA A 18 -12.86 -0.89 25.89
C ALA A 18 -12.54 0.58 26.22
N GLU A 19 -13.25 1.54 25.62
CA GLU A 19 -13.05 2.98 25.84
C GLU A 19 -13.94 3.55 26.94
N VAL A 20 -15.17 3.05 27.08
CA VAL A 20 -16.16 3.59 28.02
C VAL A 20 -16.37 2.71 29.25
N GLY A 21 -15.84 1.48 29.22
CA GLY A 21 -15.97 0.49 30.29
C GLY A 21 -17.31 -0.26 30.28
N ALA A 22 -17.39 -1.31 31.10
CA ALA A 22 -18.57 -2.19 31.18
C ALA A 22 -19.84 -1.47 31.70
N GLY A 23 -19.67 -0.51 32.62
CA GLY A 23 -20.78 0.25 33.21
C GLY A 23 -21.62 1.08 32.22
N TRP A 24 -21.12 1.35 31.01
CA TRP A 24 -21.89 1.99 29.94
C TRP A 24 -23.08 1.14 29.45
N TRP A 25 -22.94 -0.18 29.53
CA TRP A 25 -23.90 -1.17 29.06
C TRP A 25 -24.67 -1.81 30.22
N ASP A 26 -24.02 -1.95 31.38
CA ASP A 26 -24.54 -2.69 32.52
C ASP A 26 -25.44 -1.86 33.46
N ASP A 27 -25.33 -0.52 33.45
CA ASP A 27 -26.18 0.39 34.25
C ASP A 27 -26.94 1.40 33.36
N PRO A 28 -28.11 1.02 32.80
CA PRO A 28 -28.89 1.88 31.92
C PRO A 28 -29.52 3.08 32.64
N ASP A 29 -29.59 3.05 33.97
CA ASP A 29 -30.29 4.00 34.82
C ASP A 29 -29.36 5.00 35.55
N GLY A 30 -28.05 4.93 35.35
CA GLY A 30 -27.11 5.92 35.87
C GLY A 30 -27.45 7.35 35.41
N ASP A 31 -27.70 8.25 36.37
CA ASP A 31 -28.12 9.63 36.08
C ASP A 31 -27.12 10.43 35.24
N ASP A 32 -25.82 10.17 35.42
CA ASP A 32 -24.75 10.78 34.61
C ASP A 32 -24.80 10.32 33.14
N LEU A 33 -25.10 9.04 32.89
CA LEU A 33 -25.23 8.48 31.55
C LEU A 33 -26.50 8.99 30.85
N ARG A 34 -27.62 9.09 31.58
CA ARG A 34 -28.84 9.73 31.05
C ARG A 34 -28.60 11.17 30.64
N ALA A 35 -27.85 11.94 31.43
CA ALA A 35 -27.50 13.31 31.10
C ALA A 35 -26.68 13.39 29.81
N ARG A 36 -25.76 12.45 29.57
CA ARG A 36 -24.91 12.39 28.37
C ARG A 36 -25.67 12.05 27.08
N PHE A 37 -26.77 11.30 27.15
CA PHE A 37 -27.58 10.92 25.96
C PHE A 37 -28.63 11.97 25.55
N LYS A 38 -28.94 12.95 26.41
CA LYS A 38 -29.88 14.03 26.08
C LYS A 38 -29.33 14.94 24.98
N ALA A 39 -30.22 15.50 24.16
CA ALA A 39 -29.85 16.54 23.19
C ALA A 39 -29.30 17.78 23.90
N PHE A 40 -28.44 18.55 23.22
CA PHE A 40 -28.08 19.87 23.71
C PHE A 40 -29.28 20.81 23.55
N THR A 41 -29.51 21.66 24.55
CA THR A 41 -30.60 22.65 24.56
C THR A 41 -30.01 24.04 24.56
N GLY A 42 -30.62 24.98 23.82
CA GLY A 42 -30.18 26.38 23.77
C GLY A 42 -29.21 26.68 22.62
N GLN A 43 -28.59 27.87 22.67
CA GLN A 43 -27.64 28.31 21.65
C GLN A 43 -26.27 27.67 21.88
N ARG A 44 -25.40 27.66 20.86
CA ARG A 44 -24.04 27.09 20.91
C ARG A 44 -23.22 27.46 22.16
N ARG A 45 -23.42 28.68 22.68
CA ARG A 45 -22.71 29.20 23.86
C ARG A 45 -23.18 28.62 25.20
N ASP A 46 -24.35 28.00 25.22
CA ASP A 46 -24.99 27.47 26.43
C ASP A 46 -24.73 25.97 26.61
N TRP A 47 -24.00 25.35 25.68
CA TRP A 47 -23.77 23.91 25.69
C TRP A 47 -22.74 23.54 26.76
N PRO A 48 -22.96 22.46 27.54
CA PRO A 48 -21.98 22.01 28.52
C PRO A 48 -20.68 21.55 27.85
N GLU A 49 -19.62 22.35 27.96
CA GLU A 49 -18.30 22.05 27.37
C GLU A 49 -17.76 20.67 27.76
N PRO A 50 -17.85 20.21 29.03
CA PRO A 50 -17.31 18.89 29.41
C PRO A 50 -18.00 17.74 28.67
N LYS A 51 -19.31 17.88 28.39
CA LYS A 51 -20.08 16.87 27.67
C LYS A 51 -19.75 16.87 26.18
N LEU A 52 -19.57 18.06 25.60
CA LEU A 52 -19.16 18.19 24.20
C LEU A 52 -17.77 17.59 23.97
N LEU A 53 -16.78 17.96 24.79
CA LEU A 53 -15.42 17.42 24.71
C LEU A 53 -15.38 15.90 24.92
N PHE A 54 -16.13 15.38 25.89
CA PHE A 54 -16.23 13.94 26.11
C PHE A 54 -16.64 13.18 24.85
N TRP A 55 -17.67 13.67 24.15
CA TRP A 55 -18.16 13.03 22.93
C TRP A 55 -17.19 13.17 21.76
N LYS A 56 -16.58 14.33 21.57
CA LYS A 56 -15.54 14.54 20.54
C LYS A 56 -14.38 13.56 20.72
N ASP A 57 -13.84 13.50 21.93
CA ASP A 57 -12.71 12.61 22.20
C ASP A 57 -13.11 11.14 22.10
N LEU A 58 -14.31 10.77 22.55
CA LEU A 58 -14.78 9.39 22.47
C LEU A 58 -14.91 8.92 21.02
N ILE A 59 -15.48 9.74 20.13
CA ILE A 59 -15.58 9.44 18.69
C ILE A 59 -14.17 9.17 18.13
N LEU A 60 -13.21 10.07 18.39
CA LEU A 60 -11.85 9.92 17.89
C LEU A 60 -11.14 8.68 18.46
N ARG A 61 -11.31 8.38 19.76
CA ARG A 61 -10.69 7.20 20.39
C ARG A 61 -11.26 5.89 19.84
N VAL A 62 -12.58 5.81 19.68
CA VAL A 62 -13.23 4.63 19.08
C VAL A 62 -12.80 4.44 17.63
N SER A 63 -12.80 5.51 16.82
CA SER A 63 -12.31 5.46 15.44
C SER A 63 -10.83 5.03 15.37
N ARG A 64 -9.98 5.53 16.28
CA ARG A 64 -8.56 5.12 16.37
C ARG A 64 -8.41 3.63 16.67
N ARG A 65 -9.19 3.07 17.59
CA ARG A 65 -9.18 1.62 17.89
C ARG A 65 -9.65 0.78 16.71
N LEU A 66 -10.69 1.23 16.04
CA LEU A 66 -11.22 0.60 14.83
C LEU A 66 -10.28 0.76 13.63
N ARG A 67 -9.23 1.57 13.76
CA ARG A 67 -8.29 1.91 12.69
C ARG A 67 -8.94 2.64 11.51
N LEU A 68 -10.11 3.24 11.73
CA LEU A 68 -10.91 3.93 10.72
C LEU A 68 -10.61 5.43 10.66
N CYS A 69 -10.36 5.95 9.47
CA CYS A 69 -10.13 7.34 9.14
C CYS A 69 -11.36 8.02 8.55
N SER A 70 -12.31 7.22 8.06
CA SER A 70 -13.60 7.71 7.58
C SER A 70 -14.73 6.77 7.96
N ALA A 71 -15.92 7.33 8.23
CA ALA A 71 -17.12 6.57 8.53
C ALA A 71 -18.37 7.29 8.03
N PRO A 72 -19.41 6.56 7.57
CA PRO A 72 -20.73 7.14 7.32
C PRO A 72 -21.32 7.77 8.59
N ALA A 73 -21.96 8.93 8.45
CA ALA A 73 -22.53 9.67 9.57
C ALA A 73 -23.60 8.88 10.35
N HIS A 74 -24.41 8.07 9.67
CA HIS A 74 -25.39 7.20 10.34
C HIS A 74 -24.72 6.14 11.24
N LEU A 75 -23.57 5.56 10.85
CA LEU A 75 -22.89 4.59 11.72
C LEU A 75 -22.43 5.23 13.03
N VAL A 76 -21.87 6.44 12.96
CA VAL A 76 -21.42 7.16 14.15
C VAL A 76 -22.60 7.58 15.02
N THR A 77 -23.69 8.08 14.42
CA THR A 77 -24.83 8.63 15.17
C THR A 77 -25.78 7.57 15.72
N SER A 78 -26.01 6.48 14.97
CA SER A 78 -27.06 5.52 15.28
C SER A 78 -26.58 4.10 15.56
N VAL A 79 -25.31 3.77 15.31
CA VAL A 79 -24.78 2.40 15.51
C VAL A 79 -23.74 2.36 16.62
N TRP A 80 -22.62 3.07 16.47
CA TRP A 80 -21.46 2.95 17.37
C TRP A 80 -21.78 3.14 18.86
N PHE A 81 -22.71 4.05 19.17
CA PHE A 81 -23.06 4.39 20.54
C PHE A 81 -24.49 4.00 20.90
N ALA A 82 -25.13 3.15 20.09
CA ALA A 82 -26.46 2.64 20.37
C ALA A 82 -26.43 1.66 21.54
N ARG A 83 -27.27 1.87 22.55
CA ARG A 83 -27.42 0.94 23.66
C ARG A 83 -28.34 -0.24 23.30
N PRO A 84 -28.29 -1.35 24.07
CA PRO A 84 -29.21 -2.47 23.90
C PRO A 84 -30.62 -1.92 24.16
N GLY A 85 -31.53 -2.15 23.21
CA GLY A 85 -32.84 -1.50 23.19
C GLY A 85 -32.94 -0.26 22.27
N GLY A 86 -31.90 0.03 21.47
CA GLY A 86 -31.96 1.02 20.39
C GLY A 86 -31.86 2.48 20.84
N ILE A 87 -31.44 2.72 22.08
CA ILE A 87 -31.29 4.08 22.60
C ILE A 87 -30.00 4.68 22.05
N THR A 88 -30.14 5.73 21.23
CA THR A 88 -29.01 6.47 20.65
C THR A 88 -28.86 7.83 21.33
N PRO A 89 -27.62 8.33 21.48
CA PRO A 89 -27.38 9.65 22.06
C PRO A 89 -27.84 10.76 21.10
N LEU A 90 -28.83 11.54 21.55
CA LEU A 90 -29.48 12.57 20.73
C LEU A 90 -28.61 13.80 20.47
N CYS A 91 -27.48 13.94 21.18
CA CYS A 91 -26.55 15.05 21.01
C CYS A 91 -25.53 14.83 19.89
N LEU A 92 -25.38 13.60 19.37
CA LEU A 92 -24.31 13.30 18.40
C LEU A 92 -24.39 14.10 17.10
N PRO A 93 -25.56 14.33 16.47
CA PRO A 93 -25.64 15.17 15.29
C PRO A 93 -25.06 16.58 15.53
N GLN A 94 -25.38 17.19 16.68
CA GLN A 94 -24.82 18.49 17.05
C GLN A 94 -23.31 18.42 17.33
N VAL A 95 -22.83 17.36 17.98
CA VAL A 95 -21.38 17.16 18.20
C VAL A 95 -20.64 17.08 16.86
N LEU A 96 -21.18 16.36 15.87
CA LEU A 96 -20.56 16.23 14.56
C LEU A 96 -20.55 17.55 13.78
N GLU A 97 -21.61 18.35 13.88
CA GLU A 97 -21.64 19.71 13.31
C GLU A 97 -20.58 20.61 13.96
N GLU A 98 -20.39 20.53 15.27
CA GLU A 98 -19.33 21.26 15.98
C GLU A 98 -17.93 20.78 15.59
N MET A 99 -17.71 19.47 15.49
CA MET A 99 -16.43 18.91 15.02
C MET A 99 -16.12 19.34 13.58
N ARG A 100 -17.14 19.50 12.73
CA ARG A 100 -16.97 20.06 11.38
C ARG A 100 -16.70 21.56 11.41
N ALA A 101 -17.38 22.32 12.27
CA ALA A 101 -17.14 23.74 12.45
C ALA A 101 -15.70 24.03 12.94
N ASP A 102 -15.16 23.16 13.79
CA ASP A 102 -13.79 23.24 14.31
C ASP A 102 -12.76 22.67 13.32
N GLY A 103 -13.20 22.05 12.22
CA GLY A 103 -12.34 21.48 11.18
C GLY A 103 -11.65 20.17 11.57
N GLU A 104 -12.16 19.48 12.59
CA GLU A 104 -11.74 18.14 13.00
C GLU A 104 -12.31 17.06 12.07
N ILE A 105 -13.51 17.30 11.52
CA ILE A 105 -14.19 16.43 10.56
C ILE A 105 -14.42 17.18 9.26
N LEU A 106 -14.22 16.50 8.13
CA LEU A 106 -14.56 16.98 6.80
C LEU A 106 -15.52 15.99 6.14
N LEU A 107 -16.39 16.47 5.27
CA LEU A 107 -17.20 15.56 4.45
C LEU A 107 -16.41 15.11 3.24
N LYS A 108 -16.54 13.84 2.84
CA LYS A 108 -15.98 13.35 1.55
C LYS A 108 -16.47 14.21 0.38
N SER A 109 -17.73 14.66 0.45
CA SER A 109 -18.35 15.59 -0.50
C SER A 109 -17.85 17.03 -0.42
N GLU A 110 -16.90 17.36 0.45
CA GLU A 110 -16.17 18.65 0.43
C GLU A 110 -14.76 18.50 -0.15
N LEU A 111 -14.25 17.27 -0.19
CA LEU A 111 -12.92 16.93 -0.68
C LEU A 111 -12.91 16.88 -2.21
N ILE A 112 -11.78 17.29 -2.79
CA ILE A 112 -11.58 17.25 -4.24
C ILE A 112 -11.12 15.84 -4.61
N ASP A 113 -11.83 15.19 -5.52
CA ASP A 113 -11.35 13.94 -6.12
C ASP A 113 -10.13 14.24 -7.01
N PRO A 114 -8.94 13.71 -6.69
CA PRO A 114 -7.73 13.96 -7.46
C PRO A 114 -7.74 13.25 -8.82
N ALA A 115 -8.58 12.22 -9.00
CA ALA A 115 -8.78 11.56 -10.28
C ALA A 115 -9.68 12.37 -11.23
N ALA A 116 -10.44 13.34 -10.70
CA ALA A 116 -11.30 14.19 -11.51
C ALA A 116 -10.49 15.18 -12.36
N GLY A 117 -10.97 15.45 -13.58
CA GLY A 117 -10.29 16.32 -14.53
C GLY A 117 -10.09 17.74 -14.00
N SER A 118 -9.03 18.42 -14.47
CA SER A 118 -8.63 19.76 -13.99
C SER A 118 -9.77 20.79 -13.99
N LEU A 119 -10.65 20.77 -15.01
CA LEU A 119 -11.83 21.65 -15.09
C LEU A 119 -12.85 21.36 -13.98
N TYR A 120 -13.09 20.09 -13.66
CA TYR A 120 -13.96 19.69 -12.56
C TYR A 120 -13.40 20.18 -11.22
N GLN A 121 -12.08 20.08 -11.02
CA GLN A 121 -11.44 20.57 -9.80
C GLN A 121 -11.60 22.10 -9.64
N ILE A 122 -11.52 22.86 -10.73
CA ILE A 122 -11.72 24.32 -10.70
C ILE A 122 -13.19 24.65 -10.39
N LEU A 123 -14.14 24.03 -11.10
CA LEU A 123 -15.57 24.23 -10.86
C LEU A 123 -15.95 23.86 -9.42
N TRP A 124 -15.38 22.77 -8.92
CA TRP A 124 -15.57 22.33 -7.55
C TRP A 124 -15.06 23.35 -6.53
N ARG A 125 -13.85 23.90 -6.71
CA ARG A 125 -13.31 24.94 -5.82
C ARG A 125 -14.20 26.17 -5.74
N VAL A 126 -14.84 26.54 -6.85
CA VAL A 126 -15.82 27.65 -6.88
C VAL A 126 -17.08 27.29 -6.09
N ASN A 127 -17.54 26.04 -6.19
CA ASN A 127 -18.75 25.57 -5.52
C ASN A 127 -18.55 25.17 -4.04
N GLN A 128 -17.29 25.03 -3.59
CA GLN A 128 -16.92 24.60 -2.24
C GLN A 128 -17.51 25.50 -1.14
N MET A 129 -17.62 26.81 -1.43
CA MET A 129 -18.23 27.80 -0.53
C MET A 129 -19.73 27.56 -0.28
N ALA A 130 -20.44 26.96 -1.24
CA ALA A 130 -21.85 26.61 -1.11
C ALA A 130 -22.03 25.26 -0.41
N ILE A 131 -21.14 24.30 -0.69
CA ILE A 131 -21.19 22.94 -0.14
C ILE A 131 -20.82 22.91 1.36
N SER A 132 -19.87 23.75 1.78
CA SER A 132 -19.43 23.84 3.18
C SER A 132 -20.52 24.30 4.16
N LYS A 133 -21.59 24.94 3.66
CA LYS A 133 -22.72 25.42 4.48
C LYS A 133 -23.87 24.42 4.59
N ARG A 134 -23.82 23.29 3.89
CA ARG A 134 -24.87 22.25 3.91
C ARG A 134 -24.82 21.48 5.25
N PRO A 135 -25.94 21.14 5.89
CA PRO A 135 -25.95 20.28 7.07
C PRO A 135 -25.48 18.85 6.74
N ILE A 136 -25.02 18.12 7.75
CA ILE A 136 -24.54 16.73 7.59
C ILE A 136 -25.75 15.81 7.36
N ALA A 137 -25.78 15.12 6.22
CA ALA A 137 -26.76 14.07 5.94
C ALA A 137 -26.30 12.71 6.47
N GLN A 138 -27.23 11.79 6.71
CA GLN A 138 -26.93 10.45 7.22
C GLN A 138 -26.06 9.60 6.29
N GLU A 139 -26.16 9.85 4.98
CA GLU A 139 -25.39 9.19 3.94
C GLU A 139 -23.99 9.81 3.74
N ASP A 140 -23.71 10.95 4.35
CA ASP A 140 -22.43 11.61 4.19
C ASP A 140 -21.31 10.82 4.87
N ILE A 141 -20.17 10.70 4.18
CA ILE A 141 -18.96 10.07 4.71
C ILE A 141 -18.15 11.15 5.44
N LEU A 142 -17.98 10.95 6.75
CA LEU A 142 -17.16 11.77 7.62
C LEU A 142 -15.71 11.33 7.50
N VAL A 143 -14.80 12.29 7.34
CA VAL A 143 -13.35 12.07 7.27
C VAL A 143 -12.71 12.75 8.48
N PHE A 144 -12.10 11.95 9.35
CA PHE A 144 -11.48 12.42 10.59
C PHE A 144 -10.06 12.91 10.32
N ARG A 145 -9.85 14.23 10.43
CA ARG A 145 -8.58 14.88 10.09
C ARG A 145 -7.38 14.30 10.85
N SER A 146 -7.49 14.22 12.18
CA SER A 146 -6.41 13.75 13.05
C SER A 146 -6.01 12.32 12.72
N LEU A 147 -6.98 11.45 12.44
CA LEU A 147 -6.73 10.05 12.13
C LEU A 147 -6.08 9.88 10.75
N VAL A 148 -6.51 10.63 9.74
CA VAL A 148 -5.85 10.61 8.42
C VAL A 148 -4.41 11.13 8.53
N GLU A 149 -4.17 12.16 9.35
CA GLU A 149 -2.82 12.69 9.59
C GLU A 149 -1.94 11.70 10.35
N GLU A 150 -2.43 11.08 11.43
CA GLU A 150 -1.73 9.99 12.15
C GLU A 150 -1.37 8.83 11.20
N ARG A 151 -2.32 8.41 10.34
CA ARG A 151 -2.08 7.37 9.34
C ARG A 151 -1.07 7.76 8.28
N PHE A 152 -1.11 9.00 7.83
CA PHE A 152 -0.12 9.48 6.88
C PHE A 152 1.30 9.38 7.45
N GLU A 153 1.49 9.79 8.70
CA GLU A 153 2.79 9.65 9.38
C GLU A 153 3.19 8.18 9.54
N ASP A 154 2.25 7.27 9.81
CA ASP A 154 2.51 5.82 9.85
C ASP A 154 2.97 5.29 8.48
N ILE A 155 2.29 5.70 7.40
CA ILE A 155 2.63 5.31 6.02
C ILE A 155 4.01 5.84 5.65
N VAL A 156 4.29 7.12 5.90
CA VAL A 156 5.60 7.72 5.64
C VAL A 156 6.68 6.98 6.42
N ARG A 157 6.47 6.66 7.71
CA ARG A 157 7.42 5.87 8.50
C ARG A 157 7.69 4.48 7.91
N GLN A 158 6.66 3.79 7.41
CA GLN A 158 6.82 2.50 6.75
C GLN A 158 7.60 2.61 5.43
N LEU A 159 7.32 3.66 4.64
CA LEU A 159 7.99 3.89 3.36
C LEU A 159 9.43 4.39 3.53
N SER A 160 9.72 5.20 4.54
CA SER A 160 11.08 5.66 4.87
C SER A 160 12.01 4.52 5.32
N GLY A 161 11.47 3.38 5.74
CA GLY A 161 12.26 2.19 6.07
C GLY A 161 12.77 1.42 4.84
N SER A 162 12.48 1.88 3.62
CA SER A 162 12.85 1.22 2.37
C SER A 162 13.87 2.04 1.54
N HIS A 163 14.07 1.70 0.27
CA HIS A 163 15.09 2.31 -0.61
C HIS A 163 14.81 3.77 -1.03
N TRP A 164 13.75 4.39 -0.51
CA TRP A 164 13.36 5.77 -0.85
C TRP A 164 14.04 6.79 0.06
N THR A 165 14.59 7.86 -0.54
CA THR A 165 15.41 8.85 0.20
C THR A 165 14.74 10.21 0.36
N SER A 166 13.95 10.68 -0.61
CA SER A 166 13.34 12.02 -0.60
C SER A 166 11.84 11.98 -0.88
N THR A 167 11.45 11.28 -1.95
CA THR A 167 10.06 11.03 -2.34
C THR A 167 9.86 9.54 -2.61
N CYS A 168 8.63 9.08 -2.49
CA CYS A 168 8.25 7.71 -2.74
C CYS A 168 7.04 7.68 -3.68
N VAL A 169 7.05 6.76 -4.64
CA VAL A 169 5.91 6.50 -5.51
C VAL A 169 5.42 5.08 -5.24
N VAL A 170 4.11 4.94 -5.00
CA VAL A 170 3.47 3.63 -4.77
C VAL A 170 2.28 3.45 -5.70
N THR A 171 1.95 2.20 -6.01
CA THR A 171 0.73 1.84 -6.75
C THR A 171 -0.51 2.13 -5.91
N ILE A 172 -1.65 2.34 -6.58
CA ILE A 172 -2.94 2.50 -5.86
C ILE A 172 -3.32 1.24 -5.08
N SER A 173 -2.93 0.05 -5.55
CA SER A 173 -3.12 -1.22 -4.84
C SER A 173 -2.38 -1.23 -3.51
N LYS A 174 -1.09 -0.85 -3.52
CA LYS A 174 -0.29 -0.75 -2.30
C LYS A 174 -0.82 0.34 -1.37
N PHE A 175 -1.25 1.47 -1.90
CA PHE A 175 -1.88 2.52 -1.11
C PHE A 175 -3.16 2.04 -0.41
N ASN A 176 -4.04 1.35 -1.13
CA ASN A 176 -5.28 0.79 -0.57
C ASN A 176 -5.01 -0.25 0.54
N SER A 177 -3.87 -0.94 0.49
CA SER A 177 -3.50 -1.95 1.50
C SER A 177 -3.21 -1.36 2.90
N PHE A 178 -2.95 -0.04 2.99
CA PHE A 178 -2.75 0.64 4.27
C PHE A 178 -4.05 0.96 5.02
N PHE A 179 -5.20 0.80 4.37
CA PHE A 179 -6.51 1.12 4.93
C PHE A 179 -7.39 -0.14 5.02
N VAL A 180 -8.44 -0.08 5.84
CA VAL A 180 -9.34 -1.23 6.04
C VAL A 180 -10.23 -1.43 4.81
N GLY A 181 -10.60 -0.34 4.13
CA GLY A 181 -11.46 -0.38 2.95
C GLY A 181 -11.04 0.57 1.84
N ARG A 182 -11.46 0.26 0.61
CA ARG A 182 -11.19 1.09 -0.58
C ARG A 182 -11.82 2.49 -0.49
N GLU A 183 -13.04 2.58 0.04
CA GLU A 183 -13.73 3.87 0.22
C GLU A 183 -13.00 4.78 1.22
N GLU A 184 -12.46 4.19 2.28
CA GLU A 184 -11.66 4.88 3.29
C GLU A 184 -10.33 5.37 2.69
N ALA A 185 -9.62 4.49 1.97
CA ALA A 185 -8.39 4.85 1.27
C ALA A 185 -8.63 6.02 0.31
N HIS A 186 -9.71 5.97 -0.47
CA HIS A 186 -10.04 7.04 -1.41
C HIS A 186 -10.39 8.35 -0.70
N ALA A 187 -11.15 8.32 0.40
CA ALA A 187 -11.42 9.51 1.20
C ALA A 187 -10.12 10.13 1.78
N ALA A 188 -9.20 9.29 2.28
CA ALA A 188 -7.89 9.71 2.73
C ALA A 188 -7.05 10.30 1.59
N LEU A 189 -7.06 9.70 0.40
CA LEU A 189 -6.36 10.19 -0.78
C LEU A 189 -6.84 11.59 -1.19
N CYS A 190 -8.15 11.83 -1.20
CA CYS A 190 -8.73 13.14 -1.49
C CYS A 190 -8.26 14.19 -0.47
N TYR A 191 -8.27 13.84 0.82
CA TYR A 191 -7.79 14.73 1.89
C TYR A 191 -6.30 15.07 1.74
N LEU A 192 -5.46 14.05 1.56
CA LEU A 192 -4.01 14.22 1.45
C LEU A 192 -3.63 14.99 0.18
N SER A 193 -4.32 14.75 -0.92
CA SER A 193 -4.12 15.47 -2.19
C SER A 193 -4.49 16.95 -2.07
N GLN A 194 -5.61 17.26 -1.41
CA GLN A 194 -6.04 18.64 -1.18
C GLN A 194 -5.08 19.39 -0.25
N ARG A 195 -4.52 18.71 0.76
CA ARG A 195 -3.49 19.28 1.65
C ARG A 195 -2.10 19.36 1.01
N GLY A 196 -1.91 18.79 -0.19
CA GLY A 196 -0.61 18.71 -0.85
C GLY A 196 0.37 17.75 -0.16
N LYS A 197 -0.11 16.87 0.73
CA LYS A 197 0.69 15.83 1.39
C LYS A 197 0.88 14.59 0.52
N ALA A 198 0.06 14.41 -0.50
CA ALA A 198 0.23 13.38 -1.52
C ALA A 198 -0.11 13.95 -2.90
N ARG A 199 0.41 13.35 -3.97
CA ARG A 199 -0.01 13.63 -5.35
C ARG A 199 -0.47 12.36 -6.02
N TYR A 200 -1.67 12.39 -6.58
CA TYR A 200 -2.17 11.34 -7.45
C TYR A 200 -1.52 11.44 -8.83
N LEU A 201 -1.18 10.29 -9.41
CA LEU A 201 -0.57 10.20 -10.72
C LEU A 201 -1.18 9.02 -11.49
N VAL A 202 -1.36 9.21 -12.80
CA VAL A 202 -1.94 8.21 -13.70
C VAL A 202 -1.10 8.14 -14.95
N VAL A 203 -0.68 6.94 -15.31
CA VAL A 203 0.05 6.69 -16.55
C VAL A 203 -0.91 6.01 -17.54
N ARG A 204 -1.31 6.76 -18.57
CA ARG A 204 -2.24 6.29 -19.60
C ARG A 204 -1.45 5.74 -20.79
N LYS A 205 -1.47 4.43 -20.99
CA LYS A 205 -1.05 3.77 -22.24
C LYS A 205 -2.20 2.96 -22.83
N GLU A 206 -2.56 1.84 -22.20
CA GLU A 206 -3.67 0.95 -22.63
C GLU A 206 -4.57 0.53 -21.45
N ASP A 207 -3.96 0.24 -20.30
CA ASP A 207 -4.61 0.09 -18.99
C ASP A 207 -4.08 1.22 -18.08
N PRO A 208 -4.94 2.09 -17.52
CA PRO A 208 -4.47 3.20 -16.68
C PRO A 208 -3.81 2.66 -15.41
N LEU A 209 -2.49 2.84 -15.31
CA LEU A 209 -1.75 2.54 -14.09
C LEU A 209 -1.84 3.76 -13.16
N GLU A 210 -2.47 3.56 -12.01
CA GLU A 210 -2.68 4.58 -11.00
C GLU A 210 -1.69 4.46 -9.85
N GLY A 211 -1.22 5.60 -9.36
CA GLY A 211 -0.28 5.66 -8.25
C GLY A 211 -0.43 6.91 -7.39
N VAL A 212 0.31 6.92 -6.30
CA VAL A 212 0.35 8.03 -5.34
C VAL A 212 1.80 8.33 -5.00
N LYS A 213 2.19 9.60 -5.13
CA LYS A 213 3.50 10.13 -4.72
C LYS A 213 3.41 10.74 -3.31
N PHE A 214 4.35 10.34 -2.46
CA PHE A 214 4.51 10.76 -1.08
C PHE A 214 5.84 11.52 -0.90
N PRO A 215 5.85 12.61 -0.12
CA PRO A 215 7.09 13.19 0.38
C PRO A 215 7.52 12.43 1.64
N LEU A 216 8.82 12.11 1.74
CA LEU A 216 9.38 11.47 2.95
C LEU A 216 10.07 12.48 3.86
N VAL A 217 10.66 13.54 3.28
CA VAL A 217 11.43 14.55 4.02
C VAL A 217 10.70 15.89 4.10
N SER A 218 9.92 16.25 3.07
CA SER A 218 9.21 17.53 3.00
C SER A 218 7.78 17.44 3.53
N ALA A 219 7.24 18.57 4.01
CA ALA A 219 5.84 18.65 4.42
C ALA A 219 4.85 18.65 3.24
N GLN A 220 5.33 18.92 2.02
CA GLN A 220 4.52 18.98 0.81
C GLN A 220 5.13 18.15 -0.32
N ALA A 221 4.27 17.41 -1.01
CA ALA A 221 4.62 16.59 -2.15
C ALA A 221 4.95 17.47 -3.38
N PRO A 222 6.14 17.29 -3.99
CA PRO A 222 6.52 18.04 -5.18
C PRO A 222 5.62 17.72 -6.37
N ALA A 223 5.68 18.54 -7.41
CA ALA A 223 4.90 18.33 -8.63
C ALA A 223 5.29 17.00 -9.30
N VAL A 224 4.30 16.31 -9.88
CA VAL A 224 4.51 15.06 -10.61
C VAL A 224 5.34 15.34 -11.87
N SER A 225 6.42 14.58 -12.03
CA SER A 225 7.35 14.64 -13.14
C SER A 225 7.19 13.42 -14.05
N LYS A 226 7.83 13.45 -15.24
CA LYS A 226 7.87 12.27 -16.12
C LYS A 226 8.60 11.09 -15.46
N LEU A 227 9.66 11.38 -14.71
CA LEU A 227 10.41 10.37 -13.96
C LEU A 227 9.50 9.62 -12.99
N ASP A 228 8.57 10.30 -12.32
CA ASP A 228 7.60 9.65 -11.40
C ASP A 228 6.70 8.63 -12.11
N SER A 229 6.40 8.86 -13.39
CA SER A 229 5.60 7.93 -14.19
C SER A 229 6.41 6.67 -14.55
N ASP A 230 7.70 6.84 -14.85
CA ASP A 230 8.62 5.72 -15.11
C ASP A 230 8.92 4.95 -13.83
N THR A 231 9.11 5.65 -12.70
CA THR A 231 9.25 5.04 -11.37
C THR A 231 8.00 4.24 -10.99
N LEU A 232 6.79 4.75 -11.25
CA LEU A 232 5.57 3.99 -11.02
C LEU A 232 5.54 2.69 -11.82
N HIS A 233 5.99 2.72 -13.09
CA HIS A 233 6.08 1.51 -13.90
C HIS A 233 7.08 0.50 -13.34
N LEU A 234 8.23 0.96 -12.83
CA LEU A 234 9.21 0.10 -12.17
C LEU A 234 8.64 -0.54 -10.89
N VAL A 235 7.98 0.25 -10.04
CA VAL A 235 7.33 -0.25 -8.81
C VAL A 235 6.20 -1.24 -9.14
N TRP A 236 5.42 -0.99 -10.19
CA TRP A 236 4.43 -1.95 -10.65
C TRP A 236 5.07 -3.24 -11.18
N ALA A 237 6.19 -3.15 -11.90
CA ALA A 237 6.92 -4.31 -12.40
C ALA A 237 7.51 -5.13 -11.24
N GLU A 238 8.06 -4.49 -10.21
CA GLU A 238 8.51 -5.09 -8.96
C GLU A 238 7.37 -5.89 -8.29
N GLU A 239 6.20 -5.25 -8.09
CA GLU A 239 5.03 -5.92 -7.51
C GLU A 239 4.57 -7.13 -8.35
N ARG A 240 4.64 -7.02 -9.68
CA ARG A 240 4.24 -8.10 -10.58
C ARG A 240 5.22 -9.26 -10.58
N LEU A 241 6.52 -8.98 -10.53
CA LEU A 241 7.57 -9.98 -10.39
C LEU A 241 7.48 -10.69 -9.04
N GLN A 242 7.20 -9.96 -7.95
CA GLN A 242 6.99 -10.56 -6.63
C GLN A 242 5.80 -11.53 -6.63
N GLN A 243 4.67 -11.14 -7.23
CA GLN A 243 3.51 -12.03 -7.37
C GLN A 243 3.85 -13.29 -8.18
N GLN A 244 4.64 -13.16 -9.25
CA GLN A 244 5.08 -14.30 -10.04
C GLN A 244 6.01 -15.22 -9.26
N LEU A 245 6.93 -14.64 -8.47
CA LEU A 245 7.83 -15.38 -7.60
C LEU A 245 7.04 -16.19 -6.56
N ASP A 246 6.04 -15.60 -5.90
CA ASP A 246 5.20 -16.30 -4.92
C ASP A 246 4.47 -17.50 -5.53
N VAL A 247 3.97 -17.36 -6.78
CA VAL A 247 3.32 -18.45 -7.52
C VAL A 247 4.32 -19.54 -7.88
N LEU A 248 5.53 -19.16 -8.32
CA LEU A 248 6.60 -20.11 -8.63
C LEU A 248 7.07 -20.86 -7.37
N ASP A 249 7.19 -20.18 -6.23
CA ASP A 249 7.58 -20.77 -4.95
C ASP A 249 6.57 -21.82 -4.49
N ARG A 250 5.27 -21.51 -4.55
CA ARG A 250 4.21 -22.48 -4.26
C ARG A 250 4.26 -23.68 -5.22
N ARG A 251 4.43 -23.44 -6.52
CA ARG A 251 4.51 -24.52 -7.54
C ARG A 251 5.74 -25.40 -7.34
N TRP A 252 6.88 -24.79 -7.05
CA TRP A 252 8.13 -25.47 -6.74
C TRP A 252 7.95 -26.38 -5.53
N GLU A 253 7.37 -25.87 -4.45
CA GLU A 253 7.14 -26.65 -3.24
C GLU A 253 6.16 -27.82 -3.46
N ILE A 254 5.05 -27.59 -4.16
CA ILE A 254 4.09 -28.64 -4.52
C ILE A 254 4.77 -29.74 -5.35
N SER A 255 5.57 -29.36 -6.36
CA SER A 255 6.28 -30.35 -7.20
C SER A 255 7.28 -31.18 -6.40
N ARG A 256 7.94 -30.56 -5.41
CA ARG A 256 8.88 -31.22 -4.50
C ARG A 256 8.18 -32.21 -3.56
N ARG A 257 7.07 -31.80 -2.94
CA ARG A 257 6.26 -32.68 -2.08
C ARG A 257 5.70 -33.88 -2.87
N ARG A 258 5.22 -33.65 -4.10
CA ARG A 258 4.75 -34.73 -5.00
C ARG A 258 5.88 -35.69 -5.38
N ALA A 259 7.07 -35.17 -5.70
CA ALA A 259 8.23 -36.01 -5.99
C ALA A 259 8.55 -36.96 -4.82
N LEU A 260 8.54 -36.43 -3.59
CA LEU A 260 8.77 -37.23 -2.38
C LEU A 260 7.67 -38.28 -2.16
N MET A 261 6.40 -37.92 -2.36
CA MET A 261 5.27 -38.85 -2.23
C MET A 261 5.39 -40.03 -3.20
N TYR A 262 5.66 -39.77 -4.49
CA TYR A 262 5.83 -40.84 -5.49
C TYR A 262 7.10 -41.68 -5.26
N PHE A 263 8.16 -41.08 -4.70
CA PHE A 263 9.36 -41.79 -4.32
C PHE A 263 9.09 -42.76 -3.16
N LYS A 264 8.43 -42.29 -2.08
CA LYS A 264 7.99 -43.13 -0.95
C LYS A 264 7.01 -44.21 -1.37
N GLY A 265 6.16 -43.92 -2.36
CA GLY A 265 5.27 -44.90 -3.00
C GLY A 265 5.94 -45.86 -4.00
N GLY A 266 7.28 -45.83 -4.14
CA GLY A 266 8.05 -46.74 -4.99
C GLY A 266 8.00 -46.46 -6.50
N ASN A 267 7.28 -45.42 -6.94
CA ASN A 267 7.17 -45.06 -8.35
C ASN A 267 8.31 -44.11 -8.78
N LYS A 268 9.48 -44.70 -9.05
CA LYS A 268 10.70 -43.96 -9.44
C LYS A 268 10.53 -43.10 -10.71
N LYS A 269 9.73 -43.55 -11.68
CA LYS A 269 9.50 -42.82 -12.94
C LYS A 269 8.68 -41.55 -12.73
N ALA A 270 7.61 -41.63 -11.95
CA ALA A 270 6.79 -40.47 -11.60
C ALA A 270 7.57 -39.48 -10.71
N ALA A 271 8.32 -39.99 -9.72
CA ALA A 271 9.18 -39.16 -8.88
C ALA A 271 10.22 -38.37 -9.69
N SER A 272 10.92 -39.04 -10.61
CA SER A 272 11.93 -38.41 -11.48
C SER A 272 11.33 -37.31 -12.38
N ARG A 273 10.10 -37.50 -12.86
CA ARG A 273 9.37 -36.47 -13.64
C ARG A 273 9.13 -35.21 -12.80
N TYR A 274 8.67 -35.36 -11.56
CA TYR A 274 8.41 -34.24 -10.67
C TYR A 274 9.70 -33.54 -10.19
N VAL A 275 10.82 -34.25 -10.05
CA VAL A 275 12.13 -33.64 -9.78
C VAL A 275 12.63 -32.82 -10.98
N ARG A 276 12.48 -33.33 -12.21
CA ARG A 276 12.82 -32.53 -13.40
C ARG A 276 11.95 -31.28 -13.50
N GLN A 277 10.67 -31.41 -13.19
CA GLN A 277 9.75 -30.27 -13.15
C GLN A 277 10.14 -29.26 -12.06
N SER A 278 10.51 -29.69 -10.86
CA SER A 278 10.94 -28.78 -9.79
C SER A 278 12.22 -28.03 -10.15
N LYS A 279 13.18 -28.68 -10.83
CA LYS A 279 14.38 -28.02 -11.36
C LYS A 279 14.04 -26.91 -12.36
N LEU A 280 13.18 -27.19 -13.35
CA LEU A 280 12.73 -26.18 -14.32
C LEU A 280 12.03 -25.00 -13.65
N VAL A 281 11.18 -25.25 -12.65
CA VAL A 281 10.53 -24.18 -11.88
C VAL A 281 11.56 -23.39 -11.07
N SER A 282 12.58 -24.05 -10.50
CA SER A 282 13.66 -23.37 -9.77
C SER A 282 14.52 -22.49 -10.66
N GLU A 283 14.79 -22.89 -11.91
CA GLU A 283 15.49 -22.04 -12.88
C GLU A 283 14.67 -20.79 -13.23
N SER A 284 13.35 -20.95 -13.45
CA SER A 284 12.46 -19.81 -13.68
C SER A 284 12.37 -18.89 -12.46
N ARG A 285 12.37 -19.46 -11.25
CA ARG A 285 12.41 -18.72 -9.98
C ARG A 285 13.67 -17.88 -9.89
N ASN A 286 14.85 -18.47 -10.11
CA ASN A 286 16.13 -17.76 -10.07
C ASN A 286 16.17 -16.62 -11.10
N LYS A 287 15.63 -16.83 -12.31
CA LYS A 287 15.48 -15.75 -13.31
C LYS A 287 14.57 -14.62 -12.83
N CYS A 288 13.46 -14.95 -12.17
CA CYS A 288 12.55 -13.96 -11.61
C CYS A 288 13.20 -13.17 -10.45
N THR A 289 13.91 -13.85 -9.55
CA THR A 289 14.64 -13.23 -8.43
C THR A 289 15.72 -12.27 -8.93
N THR A 290 16.54 -12.70 -9.89
CA THR A 290 17.59 -11.83 -10.47
C THR A 290 17.03 -10.61 -11.21
N LEU A 291 15.86 -10.74 -11.85
CA LEU A 291 15.17 -9.58 -12.44
C LEU A 291 14.60 -8.64 -11.38
N LEU A 292 14.04 -9.19 -10.30
CA LEU A 292 13.51 -8.40 -9.18
C LEU A 292 14.62 -7.59 -8.51
N GLU A 293 15.75 -8.22 -8.17
CA GLU A 293 16.93 -7.56 -7.58
C GLU A 293 17.42 -6.40 -8.46
N ARG A 294 17.45 -6.61 -9.79
CA ARG A 294 17.82 -5.56 -10.75
C ARG A 294 16.83 -4.40 -10.77
N VAL A 295 15.53 -4.67 -10.70
CA VAL A 295 14.50 -3.62 -10.67
C VAL A 295 14.60 -2.82 -9.37
N GLU A 296 14.76 -3.48 -8.22
CA GLU A 296 14.97 -2.82 -6.92
C GLU A 296 16.24 -1.95 -6.91
N GLU A 297 17.34 -2.45 -7.48
CA GLU A 297 18.58 -1.69 -7.65
C GLU A 297 18.35 -0.42 -8.50
N VAL A 298 17.68 -0.55 -9.64
CA VAL A 298 17.35 0.60 -10.49
C VAL A 298 16.48 1.61 -9.75
N ILE A 299 15.47 1.17 -8.99
CA ILE A 299 14.63 2.07 -8.20
C ILE A 299 15.46 2.81 -7.13
N SER A 300 16.38 2.10 -6.44
CA SER A 300 17.30 2.68 -5.47
C SER A 300 18.21 3.75 -6.11
N LEU A 301 18.78 3.45 -7.28
CA LEU A 301 19.60 4.40 -8.04
C LEU A 301 18.80 5.64 -8.50
N VAL A 302 17.56 5.46 -8.95
CA VAL A 302 16.67 6.57 -9.32
C VAL A 302 16.36 7.46 -8.10
N SER A 303 16.08 6.87 -6.95
CA SER A 303 15.86 7.58 -5.68
C SER A 303 17.10 8.40 -5.27
N ALA A 304 18.30 7.81 -5.34
CA ALA A 304 19.54 8.50 -5.04
C ALA A 304 19.84 9.64 -6.02
N ALA A 305 19.55 9.44 -7.32
CA ALA A 305 19.70 10.46 -8.34
C ALA A 305 18.72 11.62 -8.16
N GLU A 306 17.46 11.36 -7.78
CA GLU A 306 16.48 12.41 -7.48
C GLU A 306 16.94 13.29 -6.31
N SER A 307 17.45 12.67 -5.24
CA SER A 307 18.01 13.39 -4.08
C SER A 307 19.23 14.24 -4.48
N THR A 308 20.17 13.68 -5.24
CA THR A 308 21.36 14.40 -5.71
C THR A 308 21.00 15.60 -6.58
N LYS A 309 19.99 15.44 -7.45
CA LYS A 309 19.45 16.53 -8.26
C LYS A 309 18.86 17.65 -7.39
N GLN A 310 18.08 17.31 -6.37
CA GLN A 310 17.52 18.31 -5.43
C GLN A 310 18.63 19.07 -4.69
N VAL A 311 19.69 18.38 -4.27
CA VAL A 311 20.87 19.01 -3.67
C VAL A 311 21.56 19.95 -4.65
N HIS A 312 21.75 19.54 -5.90
CA HIS A 312 22.36 20.38 -6.93
C HIS A 312 21.54 21.66 -7.21
N GLU A 313 20.21 21.53 -7.33
CA GLU A 313 19.31 22.68 -7.51
C GLU A 313 19.39 23.66 -6.32
N ALA A 314 19.47 23.15 -5.09
CA ALA A 314 19.65 23.98 -3.90
C ALA A 314 20.99 24.72 -3.90
N ILE A 315 22.09 24.05 -4.30
CA ILE A 315 23.40 24.68 -4.45
C ILE A 315 23.35 25.77 -5.53
N GLN A 316 22.71 25.52 -6.67
CA GLN A 316 22.61 26.49 -7.76
C GLN A 316 21.81 27.74 -7.33
N ILE A 317 20.73 27.56 -6.56
CA ILE A 317 19.98 28.67 -5.96
C ILE A 317 20.88 29.45 -4.99
N GLY A 318 21.67 28.75 -4.16
CA GLY A 318 22.64 29.37 -3.27
C GLY A 318 23.70 30.19 -4.01
N ILE A 319 24.29 29.63 -5.08
CA ILE A 319 25.25 30.34 -5.94
C ILE A 319 24.61 31.57 -6.58
N LYS A 320 23.36 31.46 -7.05
CA LYS A 320 22.64 32.59 -7.65
C LYS A 320 22.36 33.69 -6.63
N ALA A 321 21.92 33.33 -5.41
CA ALA A 321 21.72 34.27 -4.31
C ALA A 321 23.03 34.94 -3.87
N MET A 322 24.15 34.22 -3.87
CA MET A 322 25.48 34.79 -3.60
C MET A 322 25.93 35.77 -4.69
N LYS A 323 25.63 35.48 -5.97
CA LYS A 323 25.90 36.39 -7.10
C LYS A 323 25.05 37.65 -7.06
N GLU A 324 23.83 37.58 -6.53
CA GLU A 324 22.95 38.74 -6.32
C GLU A 324 23.39 39.62 -5.12
N HIS A 325 24.35 39.17 -4.33
CA HIS A 325 24.89 39.85 -3.13
C HIS A 325 26.39 40.19 -3.19
N ASP A 326 26.98 40.29 -4.40
CA ASP A 326 28.39 40.70 -4.66
C ASP A 326 29.44 39.95 -3.82
N VAL A 327 29.74 38.71 -4.21
CA VAL A 327 30.99 38.03 -3.83
C VAL A 327 31.77 37.65 -5.10
N SER A 328 33.02 38.11 -5.17
CA SER A 328 33.96 38.10 -6.32
C SER A 328 33.98 36.79 -7.10
N ILE A 329 33.92 36.93 -8.42
CA ILE A 329 33.60 35.88 -9.41
C ILE A 329 34.85 35.08 -9.85
N GLU A 330 36.05 35.39 -9.34
CA GLU A 330 37.28 34.74 -9.81
C GLU A 330 37.56 33.32 -9.25
N ASP A 331 36.98 32.92 -8.12
CA ASP A 331 37.36 31.64 -7.44
C ASP A 331 36.44 30.44 -7.72
N ILE A 332 35.30 30.63 -8.42
CA ILE A 332 34.28 29.56 -8.61
C ILE A 332 34.59 28.65 -9.81
N ASN A 333 35.43 29.09 -10.76
CA ASN A 333 35.78 28.29 -11.96
C ASN A 333 36.83 27.20 -11.70
N THR A 334 37.46 27.17 -10.53
CA THR A 334 38.49 26.20 -10.16
C THR A 334 37.89 24.89 -9.63
N HIS A 335 36.76 24.94 -8.92
CA HIS A 335 36.14 23.76 -8.30
C HIS A 335 35.19 22.97 -9.22
N LEU A 336 34.74 23.53 -10.34
CA LEU A 336 33.99 22.77 -11.35
C LEU A 336 34.89 21.82 -12.15
N LYS A 337 36.18 22.11 -12.23
CA LYS A 337 37.16 21.29 -12.95
C LYS A 337 37.54 20.01 -12.18
N GLU A 338 37.56 20.08 -10.85
CA GLU A 338 37.86 18.94 -9.97
C GLU A 338 36.72 17.90 -9.92
N VAL A 339 35.48 18.30 -10.21
CA VAL A 339 34.32 17.40 -10.23
C VAL A 339 34.23 16.61 -11.54
N ASP A 340 34.53 17.24 -12.68
CA ASP A 340 34.58 16.56 -13.98
C ASP A 340 35.72 15.52 -14.05
N ASP A 341 36.85 15.79 -13.40
CA ASP A 341 37.98 14.87 -13.31
C ASP A 341 37.67 13.63 -12.42
N LEU A 342 36.81 13.77 -11.41
CA LEU A 342 36.35 12.65 -10.57
C LEU A 342 35.28 11.77 -11.27
N VAL A 343 34.44 12.37 -12.13
CA VAL A 343 33.45 11.64 -12.93
C VAL A 343 34.12 10.82 -14.05
N ALA A 344 35.25 11.30 -14.59
CA ALA A 344 36.06 10.56 -15.55
C ALA A 344 36.74 9.33 -14.92
N ALA A 345 37.24 9.44 -13.69
CA ALA A 345 37.87 8.32 -12.96
C ALA A 345 36.87 7.21 -12.58
N GLN A 346 35.60 7.55 -12.32
CA GLN A 346 34.56 6.56 -12.01
C GLN A 346 34.17 5.70 -13.23
N ARG A 347 34.22 6.27 -14.46
CA ARG A 347 33.91 5.54 -15.70
C ARG A 347 34.97 4.53 -16.13
N GLU A 348 36.21 4.69 -15.67
CA GLU A 348 37.31 3.75 -15.96
C GLU A 348 37.24 2.47 -15.09
N ILE A 349 36.55 2.53 -13.94
CA ILE A 349 36.36 1.37 -13.04
C ILE A 349 35.26 0.44 -13.56
N ASP A 350 34.21 0.97 -14.18
CA ASP A 350 33.10 0.19 -14.74
C ASP A 350 33.51 -0.59 -16.01
N ALA A 351 34.47 -0.06 -16.79
CA ALA A 351 35.00 -0.75 -17.97
C ALA A 351 35.90 -1.95 -17.65
N ALA A 352 36.35 -2.08 -16.39
CA ALA A 352 37.22 -3.18 -15.94
C ALA A 352 36.46 -4.41 -15.41
N LEU A 353 35.12 -4.34 -15.25
CA LEU A 353 34.29 -5.44 -14.76
C LEU A 353 33.57 -6.23 -15.88
N GLU A 354 33.76 -5.88 -17.15
CA GLU A 354 33.02 -6.47 -18.28
C GLU A 354 33.74 -7.63 -19.02
N LEU A 355 34.63 -8.37 -18.37
CA LEU A 355 35.16 -9.61 -18.96
C LEU A 355 35.34 -10.73 -17.94
N VAL A 356 34.26 -11.44 -17.62
CA VAL A 356 34.33 -12.81 -17.06
C VAL A 356 33.40 -13.73 -17.86
N PRO A 357 33.93 -14.58 -18.75
CA PRO A 357 33.17 -15.65 -19.38
C PRO A 357 32.99 -16.80 -18.37
N LEU A 358 31.77 -17.06 -17.92
CA LEU A 358 31.45 -18.30 -17.21
C LEU A 358 31.08 -19.39 -18.21
N GLN A 359 32.06 -20.24 -18.51
CA GLN A 359 31.86 -21.55 -19.11
C GLN A 359 31.70 -22.61 -18.02
N SER A 360 30.87 -23.61 -18.36
CA SER A 360 30.80 -24.97 -17.82
C SER A 360 30.06 -25.19 -16.50
N LEU A 361 28.92 -25.88 -16.59
CA LEU A 361 28.79 -27.15 -15.88
C LEU A 361 27.90 -28.14 -16.66
N ALA A 362 28.54 -29.10 -17.32
CA ALA A 362 27.94 -30.37 -17.67
C ALA A 362 28.14 -31.33 -16.49
N GLY A 363 27.10 -32.10 -16.16
CA GLY A 363 27.17 -33.21 -15.23
C GLY A 363 25.79 -33.63 -14.78
N GLU A 364 25.24 -34.70 -15.37
CA GLU A 364 24.12 -35.42 -14.77
C GLU A 364 24.57 -35.97 -13.41
N GLU A 365 24.26 -35.22 -12.37
CA GLU A 365 24.49 -35.59 -10.98
C GLU A 365 23.44 -36.62 -10.54
N ASP A 366 23.91 -37.66 -9.85
CA ASP A 366 23.18 -38.86 -9.46
C ASP A 366 21.84 -38.53 -8.79
N ILE A 367 20.76 -38.95 -9.45
CA ILE A 367 19.38 -38.67 -9.07
C ILE A 367 19.09 -39.22 -7.65
N GLU A 368 19.74 -40.29 -7.22
CA GLU A 368 19.56 -40.91 -5.91
C GLU A 368 20.17 -40.05 -4.77
N GLU A 369 21.24 -39.32 -5.03
CA GLU A 369 21.83 -38.34 -4.09
C GLU A 369 20.95 -37.09 -3.95
N GLN A 370 20.35 -36.63 -5.06
CA GLN A 370 19.38 -35.54 -5.05
C GLN A 370 18.14 -35.88 -4.21
N PHE A 371 17.69 -37.14 -4.20
CA PHE A 371 16.58 -37.57 -3.34
C PHE A 371 16.95 -37.57 -1.85
N ARG A 372 18.15 -38.05 -1.48
CA ARG A 372 18.62 -37.99 -0.08
C ARG A 372 18.71 -36.55 0.42
N ASN A 373 19.19 -35.62 -0.41
CA ASN A 373 19.25 -34.20 -0.07
C ASN A 373 17.86 -33.57 0.06
N LEU A 374 16.93 -33.89 -0.86
CA LEU A 374 15.55 -33.40 -0.81
C LEU A 374 14.76 -33.90 0.40
N GLU A 375 14.98 -35.15 0.82
CA GLU A 375 14.36 -35.73 2.01
C GLU A 375 14.89 -35.06 3.29
N ALA A 376 16.21 -34.83 3.39
CA ALA A 376 16.82 -34.12 4.51
C ALA A 376 16.33 -32.66 4.63
N GLU A 377 16.21 -31.93 3.51
CA GLU A 377 15.79 -30.52 3.52
C GLU A 377 14.28 -30.32 3.81
N LEU A 378 13.45 -31.34 3.61
CA LEU A 378 12.03 -31.31 3.96
C LEU A 378 11.76 -31.78 5.39
N LEU A 379 12.55 -32.71 5.93
CA LEU A 379 12.43 -33.10 7.34
C LEU A 379 12.72 -31.94 8.29
N ASP A 380 13.62 -31.02 7.91
CA ASP A 380 14.01 -29.87 8.73
C ASP A 380 12.95 -28.74 8.76
N LYS A 381 11.92 -28.81 7.91
CA LYS A 381 10.87 -27.76 7.74
C LYS A 381 9.47 -28.16 8.23
N ILE A 382 9.32 -29.29 8.92
CA ILE A 382 8.02 -29.74 9.46
C ILE A 382 7.96 -29.49 10.97
N PRO A 383 7.16 -28.52 11.47
CA PRO A 383 6.47 -28.71 12.73
C PRO A 383 5.29 -29.66 12.47
N ASP A 384 5.22 -30.75 13.23
CA ASP A 384 4.16 -31.76 13.20
C ASP A 384 2.76 -31.14 13.07
N VAL A 385 2.11 -31.34 11.93
CA VAL A 385 0.67 -31.23 11.81
C VAL A 385 0.17 -32.48 11.10
N HIS A 386 -0.50 -33.33 11.87
CA HIS A 386 -1.30 -34.46 11.42
C HIS A 386 -2.24 -34.04 10.28
N VAL A 387 -2.22 -34.77 9.17
CA VAL A 387 -3.25 -34.68 8.14
C VAL A 387 -3.82 -36.08 7.95
N GLU A 388 -5.09 -36.24 8.32
CA GLU A 388 -5.93 -37.39 7.98
C GLU A 388 -6.08 -37.52 6.45
N GLU A 389 -6.01 -38.77 6.01
CA GLU A 389 -6.34 -39.24 4.66
C GLU A 389 -7.81 -38.96 4.31
N PRO A 390 -8.11 -38.59 3.05
CA PRO A 390 -9.37 -38.97 2.44
C PRO A 390 -9.16 -39.91 1.25
N GLU A 391 -9.98 -40.97 1.24
CA GLU A 391 -10.09 -42.01 0.22
C GLU A 391 -10.62 -41.52 -1.16
N PRO A 392 -10.44 -42.33 -2.23
CA PRO A 392 -10.57 -41.90 -3.61
C PRO A 392 -11.91 -42.30 -4.27
N VAL A 393 -12.44 -41.47 -5.17
CA VAL A 393 -13.33 -41.96 -6.26
C VAL A 393 -13.10 -41.22 -7.59
N LEU A 394 -12.80 -42.06 -8.57
CA LEU A 394 -12.77 -42.02 -10.04
C LEU A 394 -13.83 -41.16 -10.75
N HIS A 395 -13.47 -40.41 -11.81
CA HIS A 395 -13.67 -40.83 -13.21
C HIS A 395 -13.14 -39.80 -14.24
N ALA A 396 -12.75 -40.36 -15.38
CA ALA A 396 -12.07 -39.84 -16.56
C ALA A 396 -12.62 -38.56 -17.21
N THR A 397 -11.72 -37.77 -17.80
CA THR A 397 -11.71 -37.57 -19.26
C THR A 397 -10.30 -37.16 -19.70
N GLU A 398 -9.85 -37.79 -20.77
CA GLU A 398 -8.60 -37.53 -21.47
C GLU A 398 -8.64 -36.13 -22.07
N ASP A 399 -7.67 -35.28 -21.73
CA ASP A 399 -7.25 -34.20 -22.60
C ASP A 399 -5.71 -34.16 -22.62
N SER A 400 -5.18 -34.23 -23.84
CA SER A 400 -3.76 -34.37 -24.12
C SER A 400 -2.99 -33.08 -23.74
N PRO A 401 -1.75 -33.20 -23.23
CA PRO A 401 -0.98 -32.03 -22.77
C PRO A 401 -0.32 -31.19 -23.88
N ASP A 402 -0.34 -31.62 -25.14
CA ASP A 402 0.38 -30.94 -26.23
C ASP A 402 -0.31 -29.66 -26.72
N GLU A 403 -1.65 -29.56 -26.64
CA GLU A 403 -2.38 -28.37 -27.12
C GLU A 403 -2.18 -27.14 -26.22
N THR A 404 -1.81 -27.35 -24.96
CA THR A 404 -1.55 -26.26 -24.00
C THR A 404 -0.15 -25.67 -24.14
N ALA A 405 0.81 -26.42 -24.69
CA ALA A 405 2.19 -25.95 -24.86
C ALA A 405 2.32 -24.94 -26.02
N GLU A 406 1.59 -25.17 -27.12
CA GLU A 406 1.53 -24.21 -28.25
C GLU A 406 0.84 -22.91 -27.83
N SER A 407 -0.25 -23.01 -27.07
CA SER A 407 -0.98 -21.88 -26.48
C SER A 407 -0.13 -21.00 -25.54
N LEU A 408 0.87 -21.58 -24.86
CA LEU A 408 1.79 -20.86 -23.97
C LEU A 408 2.91 -20.16 -24.73
N SER A 409 3.35 -20.72 -25.87
CA SER A 409 4.34 -20.10 -26.74
C SER A 409 3.79 -18.83 -27.42
N ASP A 410 2.50 -18.83 -27.78
CA ASP A 410 1.81 -17.69 -28.40
C ASP A 410 1.51 -16.53 -27.44
N ASN A 411 1.42 -16.81 -26.13
CA ASN A 411 1.28 -15.76 -25.12
C ASN A 411 2.64 -15.14 -24.73
N LEU A 412 3.72 -15.89 -24.84
CA LEU A 412 5.09 -15.39 -24.61
C LEU A 412 5.62 -14.58 -25.80
N SER A 413 5.21 -14.90 -27.03
CA SER A 413 5.60 -14.15 -28.23
C SER A 413 4.98 -12.75 -28.26
N LYS A 414 3.78 -12.56 -27.69
CA LYS A 414 3.10 -11.26 -27.58
C LYS A 414 3.75 -10.26 -26.62
N ILE A 415 4.70 -10.70 -25.80
CA ILE A 415 5.39 -9.84 -24.80
C ILE A 415 6.73 -9.30 -25.34
N LYS A 416 7.18 -9.72 -26.54
CA LYS A 416 8.33 -9.10 -27.19
C LYS A 416 7.96 -7.76 -27.84
N LEU A 417 8.19 -6.69 -27.07
CA LEU A 417 8.73 -5.39 -27.50
C LEU A 417 8.31 -4.91 -28.90
N GLY A 418 7.30 -4.05 -28.95
CA GLY A 418 7.23 -3.00 -29.96
C GLY A 418 8.43 -2.07 -29.77
N ALA A 419 9.47 -2.28 -30.56
CA ALA A 419 10.53 -1.33 -30.76
C ALA A 419 9.99 -0.19 -31.65
N ILE A 420 9.84 1.01 -31.06
CA ILE A 420 10.30 2.35 -31.49
C ILE A 420 9.70 3.37 -30.53
#